data_AF-A0A7Z9RJI3-F1
#
_entry.id   AF-A0A7Z9RJI3-F1
#
_cell.length_a   1.000
_cell.length_b   1.000
_cell.length_c   1.000
_cell.angle_alpha   90.00
_cell.angle_beta   90.00
_cell.angle_gamma   90.00
#
_symmetry.space_group_name_H-M   'P 1'
#
loop_
_entity.id
_entity.type
_entity.pdbx_description
1 polymer ?
#
loop_
_entity_poly.entity_id
_entity_poly.type
_entity_poly.pdbx_seq_one_letter_code
_entity_poly.pdbx_strand_id
1 'polypeptide(L)' 'EPRTIDLDLLFYGTELVNTSDLIVPHPRLETRRFVLVPLAEIAPDVRHPVLHLTVRELLDRLGNTPTVRKLDEMQQCDE' A
#
# COMPACT_ATOMS: atom_id res chain seq x y z
N GLU A 1 15.09 -7.37 14.82
CA GLU A 1 15.31 -6.10 15.54
C GLU A 1 14.54 -4.99 14.84
N PRO A 2 14.06 -3.96 15.56
CA PRO A 2 13.41 -2.79 14.94
C PRO A 2 14.37 -2.04 14.00
N ARG A 3 13.86 -1.55 12.88
CA ARG A 3 14.59 -0.67 11.97
C ARG A 3 14.13 0.77 12.17
N THR A 4 15.04 1.74 12.08
CA THR A 4 14.71 3.17 12.16
C THR A 4 13.79 3.61 11.02
N ILE A 5 14.02 3.09 9.81
CA ILE A 5 13.23 3.39 8.62
C ILE A 5 13.22 2.18 7.66
N ASP A 6 12.14 2.07 6.88
CA ASP A 6 11.98 1.11 5.80
C ASP A 6 11.45 1.82 4.56
N LEU A 7 12.01 1.52 3.38
CA LEU A 7 11.61 2.11 2.11
C LEU A 7 11.33 0.99 1.11
N ASP A 8 10.07 0.85 0.71
CA ASP A 8 9.60 -0.14 -0.26
C ASP A 8 9.27 0.54 -1.60
N LEU A 9 9.76 0.02 -2.73
CA LEU A 9 9.34 0.44 -4.06
C LEU A 9 8.07 -0.31 -4.48
N LEU A 10 6.93 0.39 -4.52
CA LEU A 10 5.62 -0.20 -4.78
C LEU A 10 5.34 -0.42 -6.27
N PHE A 11 5.53 0.62 -7.09
CA PHE A 11 5.29 0.65 -8.52
C PHE A 11 6.41 1.42 -9.22
N TYR A 12 6.66 1.10 -10.49
CA TYR A 12 7.50 1.88 -11.37
C TYR A 12 6.77 2.04 -12.72
N GLY A 13 5.90 3.05 -12.80
CA GLY A 13 4.96 3.18 -13.92
C GLY A 13 4.14 1.89 -14.09
N THR A 14 4.21 1.29 -15.27
CA THR A 14 3.59 0.00 -15.61
C THR A 14 4.60 -1.14 -15.77
N GLU A 15 5.87 -0.90 -15.44
CA GLU A 15 6.95 -1.87 -15.63
C GLU A 15 6.82 -3.06 -14.68
N LEU A 16 7.22 -4.23 -15.18
CA LEU A 16 7.36 -5.45 -14.40
C LEU A 16 8.85 -5.77 -14.25
N VAL A 17 9.34 -5.71 -13.01
CA VAL A 17 10.72 -6.07 -12.68
C VAL A 17 10.70 -7.34 -11.84
N ASN A 18 11.47 -8.34 -12.26
CA ASN A 18 11.64 -9.59 -11.52
C ASN A 18 13.11 -10.02 -11.62
N THR A 19 13.94 -9.49 -10.74
CA THR A 19 15.35 -9.85 -10.60
C THR A 19 15.58 -10.47 -9.21
N SER A 20 16.79 -10.95 -8.95
CA SER A 20 17.16 -11.46 -7.61
C SER A 20 17.05 -10.39 -6.52
N ASP A 21 17.22 -9.12 -6.89
CA ASP A 21 17.39 -8.02 -5.95
C ASP A 21 16.16 -7.11 -5.89
N LEU A 22 15.27 -7.17 -6.90
CA LEU A 22 14.11 -6.29 -7.00
C LEU A 22 12.92 -6.97 -7.68
N ILE A 23 11.76 -6.83 -7.03
CA ILE A 23 10.46 -7.24 -7.57
C ILE A 23 9.53 -6.02 -7.57
N VAL A 24 9.05 -5.65 -8.76
CA VAL A 24 8.07 -4.57 -8.98
C VAL A 24 6.97 -5.07 -9.91
N PRO A 25 5.67 -4.86 -9.59
CA PRO A 25 5.13 -4.27 -8.36
C PRO A 25 5.51 -5.04 -7.09
N HIS A 26 5.56 -4.35 -5.95
CA HIS A 26 5.94 -4.98 -4.69
C HIS A 26 5.01 -6.18 -4.39
N PRO A 27 5.54 -7.39 -4.15
CA PRO A 27 4.78 -8.65 -4.20
C PRO A 27 3.79 -8.85 -3.04
N ARG A 28 3.78 -7.94 -2.05
CA ARG A 28 2.84 -7.97 -0.91
C ARG A 28 1.97 -6.72 -0.84
N LEU A 29 1.97 -5.89 -1.89
CA LEU A 29 1.23 -4.64 -1.92
C LEU A 29 -0.27 -4.87 -1.68
N GLU A 30 -0.85 -5.86 -2.35
CA GLU A 30 -2.29 -6.14 -2.35
C GLU A 30 -2.82 -6.70 -1.02
N THR A 31 -1.94 -7.15 -0.12
CA THR A 31 -2.32 -7.73 1.17
C THR A 31 -2.06 -6.79 2.36
N ARG A 32 -1.38 -5.65 2.13
CA ARG A 32 -0.96 -4.75 3.21
C ARG A 32 -1.84 -3.51 3.26
N ARG A 33 -2.77 -3.47 4.21
CA ARG A 33 -3.66 -2.31 4.40
C ARG A 33 -2.90 -1.00 4.67
N PHE A 34 -1.83 -1.03 5.46
CA PHE A 34 -1.03 0.17 5.76
C PHE A 34 -0.28 0.72 4.53
N VAL A 35 -0.20 -0.06 3.44
CA VAL A 35 0.28 0.40 2.13
C VAL A 35 -0.90 0.93 1.33
N LEU A 36 -1.98 0.14 1.20
CA LEU A 36 -3.12 0.48 0.34
C LEU A 36 -3.94 1.67 0.81
N VAL A 37 -4.10 1.89 2.12
CA VAL A 37 -4.86 3.04 2.65
C VAL A 37 -4.23 4.37 2.24
N PRO A 38 -2.97 4.69 2.60
CA PRO A 38 -2.36 5.95 2.19
C PRO A 38 -2.18 6.03 0.67
N LEU A 39 -1.94 4.90 -0.01
CA LEU A 39 -1.83 4.89 -1.47
C LEU A 39 -3.17 5.21 -2.15
N ALA A 40 -4.29 4.73 -1.63
CA ALA A 40 -5.62 5.04 -2.13
C ALA A 40 -6.00 6.52 -1.93
N GLU A 41 -5.43 7.19 -0.93
CA GLU A 41 -5.64 8.63 -0.74
C GLU A 41 -4.94 9.47 -1.82
N ILE A 42 -3.71 9.11 -2.20
CA ILE A 42 -2.91 9.91 -3.14
C ILE A 42 -3.04 9.45 -4.60
N ALA A 43 -3.37 8.18 -4.83
CA ALA A 43 -3.34 7.56 -6.15
C ALA A 43 -4.38 6.40 -6.29
N PRO A 44 -5.69 6.67 -6.08
CA PRO A 44 -6.72 5.63 -6.04
C PRO A 44 -6.88 4.87 -7.35
N ASP A 45 -6.67 5.53 -8.49
CA ASP A 45 -6.96 5.01 -9.83
C ASP A 45 -5.74 4.34 -10.49
N VAL A 46 -4.59 4.30 -9.81
CA VAL A 46 -3.41 3.56 -10.29
C VAL A 46 -3.80 2.09 -10.42
N ARG A 47 -3.59 1.53 -11.61
CA ARG A 47 -3.89 0.13 -11.90
C ARG A 47 -2.67 -0.73 -11.67
N HIS A 48 -2.83 -1.80 -10.91
CA HIS A 48 -1.82 -2.83 -10.76
C HIS A 48 -1.57 -3.50 -12.13
N PRO A 49 -0.34 -3.52 -12.67
CA PRO A 49 -0.07 -3.97 -14.04
C PRO A 49 -0.34 -5.47 -14.25
N VAL A 50 -0.27 -6.28 -13.18
CA VAL A 50 -0.62 -7.73 -13.21
C VAL A 50 -2.10 -8.00 -12.88
N LEU A 51 -2.64 -7.46 -11.78
CA LEU A 51 -4.00 -7.76 -11.34
C LEU A 51 -5.08 -6.96 -12.11
N HIS A 52 -4.67 -5.88 -12.79
CA HIS A 52 -5.53 -4.93 -13.51
C HIS A 52 -6.58 -4.20 -12.66
N LEU A 53 -6.48 -4.33 -11.34
CA LEU A 53 -7.31 -3.64 -10.35
C LEU A 53 -6.67 -2.31 -9.98
N THR A 54 -7.51 -1.32 -9.74
CA THR A 54 -7.14 -0.05 -9.14
C THR A 54 -6.73 -0.24 -7.68
N VAL A 55 -5.93 0.67 -7.14
CA VAL A 55 -5.57 0.68 -5.71
C VAL A 55 -6.82 0.69 -4.84
N ARG A 56 -7.86 1.43 -5.24
CA ARG A 56 -9.16 1.44 -4.55
C ARG A 56 -9.80 0.05 -4.51
N GLU A 57 -9.91 -0.62 -5.65
CA GLU A 57 -10.46 -1.99 -5.72
C GLU A 57 -9.62 -2.99 -4.92
N LEU A 58 -8.29 -2.83 -4.88
CA LEU A 58 -7.41 -3.65 -4.05
C LEU A 58 -7.68 -3.43 -2.55
N LEU A 59 -7.87 -2.18 -2.13
CA LEU A 59 -8.19 -1.84 -0.75
C LEU A 59 -9.54 -2.44 -0.32
N ASP A 60 -10.56 -2.32 -1.18
CA ASP A 60 -11.90 -2.84 -0.93
C ASP A 60 -11.91 -4.38 -0.75
N ARG A 61 -10.99 -5.09 -1.42
CA ARG A 61 -10.84 -6.55 -1.29
C ARG A 61 -10.29 -7.02 0.06
N LEU A 62 -9.62 -6.16 0.83
CA LEU A 62 -9.04 -6.56 2.13
C LEU A 62 -10.07 -6.73 3.25
N GLY A 63 -11.36 -6.43 3.02
CA GLY A 63 -12.40 -6.56 4.04
C GLY A 63 -12.24 -5.59 5.21
N ASN A 64 -12.75 -5.93 6.40
CA ASN A 64 -12.81 -5.05 7.57
C ASN A 64 -11.91 -5.52 8.74
N THR A 65 -10.58 -5.31 8.63
CA THR A 65 -9.59 -5.59 9.71
C THR A 65 -8.23 -4.92 9.43
N PRO A 66 -7.38 -4.64 10.45
CA PRO A 66 -7.50 -3.57 11.45
C PRO A 66 -7.33 -2.15 10.86
N THR A 67 -7.67 -1.12 11.63
CA THR A 67 -7.74 0.29 11.18
C THR A 67 -6.36 0.93 10.94
N VAL A 68 -6.20 1.60 9.80
CA VAL A 68 -5.11 2.55 9.55
C VAL A 68 -5.69 3.95 9.78
N ARG A 69 -5.00 4.78 10.56
CA ARG A 69 -5.41 6.16 10.88
C ARG A 69 -4.25 7.12 10.62
N LYS A 70 -4.58 8.36 10.30
CA LYS A 70 -3.58 9.43 10.23
C LYS A 70 -3.13 9.78 11.64
N LEU A 71 -1.84 10.10 11.79
CA LEU A 71 -1.29 10.48 13.09
C LEU A 71 -1.92 11.77 13.63
N ASP A 72 -2.28 12.69 12.73
CA ASP A 72 -2.93 13.96 13.09
C ASP A 72 -4.34 13.76 13.71
N GLU A 73 -4.99 12.63 13.41
CA GLU A 73 -6.32 12.26 13.94
C GLU A 73 -6.22 11.54 15.30
N MET A 74 -5.02 11.25 15.79
CA MET A 74 -4.81 10.59 17.10
C MET A 74 -4.81 11.59 18.27
N GLN A 75 -4.80 12.90 18.02
CA GLN A 75 -4.85 13.94 19.07
C GLN A 75 -6.26 14.19 19.65
N GLN A 76 -7.28 13.42 19.26
CA GLN A 76 -8.67 13.62 19.68
C GLN A 76 -9.26 12.49 20.55
N CYS A 77 -8.44 11.56 21.04
CA CYS A 77 -8.91 10.47 21.92
C CYS A 77 -8.37 10.53 23.36
N ASP A 78 -7.86 11.69 23.80
CA ASP A 78 -7.53 11.95 25.21
C ASP A 78 -8.59 12.87 25.83
N GLU A 79 -9.81 12.33 26.05
CA GLU A 79 -10.74 12.72 27.13
C GLU A 79 -11.43 11.48 27.70
#